data_AF-A0A1Y2I993-F1
#
_entry.id   AF-A0A1Y2I993-F1
#
_cell.length_a   1.000
_cell.length_b   1.000
_cell.length_c   1.000
_cell.angle_alpha   90.00
_cell.angle_beta   90.00
_cell.angle_gamma   90.00
#
_symmetry.space_group_name_H-M   'P 1'
#
loop_
_entity.id
_entity.type
_entity.pdbx_description
1 polymer ?
#
loop_
_entity_poly.entity_id
_entity_poly.type
_entity_poly.pdbx_seq_one_letter_code
_entity_poly.pdbx_strand_id
1 'polypeptide(L)'
;MQIQVKQSRARKPVRRTVRRKQFPITGAYAFTDYRSQGQTIPYVIVDLQTPRGGRLTLFNLYVALSRSRGQIFKQTHDMDLLREDDRLEHLNRVTKEWWEELGRWRIYEATRHAG
;
A
#
# COMPACT_ATOMS: atom_id res chain seq x y z
N MET A 1 -17.72 -7.44 -9.82
CA MET A 1 -17.08 -8.64 -9.24
C MET A 1 -17.50 -9.86 -10.06
N GLN A 2 -16.56 -10.69 -10.51
CA GLN A 2 -16.88 -11.97 -11.16
C GLN A 2 -16.65 -13.12 -10.17
N ILE A 3 -17.59 -14.06 -10.13
CA ILE A 3 -17.50 -15.26 -9.29
C ILE A 3 -17.60 -16.52 -10.15
N GLN A 4 -16.89 -17.57 -9.75
CA GLN A 4 -17.07 -18.90 -10.33
C GLN A 4 -18.13 -19.66 -9.52
N VAL A 5 -19.17 -20.13 -10.21
CA VAL A 5 -20.24 -20.93 -9.58
C VAL A 5 -20.17 -22.33 -10.17
N LYS A 6 -20.06 -23.34 -9.30
CA LYS A 6 -20.23 -24.75 -9.67
C LYS A 6 -21.73 -24.99 -9.88
N GLN A 7 -22.15 -25.36 -11.09
CA GLN A 7 -23.52 -25.79 -11.34
C GLN A 7 -23.62 -27.30 -11.16
N SER A 8 -24.65 -27.78 -10.48
CA SER A 8 -24.88 -29.21 -10.22
C SER A 8 -24.97 -30.08 -11.48
N ARG A 9 -25.31 -29.49 -12.63
CA ARG A 9 -25.47 -30.18 -13.92
C ARG A 9 -24.32 -30.00 -14.91
N ALA A 10 -23.34 -29.13 -14.64
CA ALA A 10 -22.28 -28.81 -15.59
C ALA A 10 -20.89 -29.15 -15.02
N ARG A 11 -20.08 -29.87 -15.82
CA ARG A 11 -18.74 -30.34 -15.43
C ARG A 11 -17.71 -29.21 -15.30
N LYS A 12 -17.98 -28.03 -15.86
CA LYS A 12 -17.08 -26.86 -15.84
C LYS A 12 -17.70 -25.69 -15.06
N PRO A 13 -16.92 -24.99 -14.21
CA PRO A 13 -17.41 -23.84 -13.45
C PRO A 13 -17.76 -22.67 -14.39
N VAL A 14 -18.90 -22.03 -14.14
CA VAL A 14 -19.39 -20.90 -14.95
C VAL A 14 -19.04 -19.59 -14.26
N ARG A 15 -18.50 -18.62 -15.02
CA ARG A 15 -18.25 -17.26 -14.53
C ARG A 15 -19.53 -16.44 -14.54
N ARG A 16 -19.84 -15.77 -13.44
CA ARG A 16 -20.99 -14.85 -13.32
C ARG A 16 -20.55 -13.49 -12.82
N THR A 17 -21.10 -12.44 -13.42
CA THR A 17 -20.92 -11.06 -12.97
C THR A 17 -21.96 -10.74 -11.90
N VAL A 18 -21.51 -10.29 -10.73
CA VAL A 18 -22.35 -9.88 -9.61
C VAL A 18 -22.47 -8.36 -9.59
N ARG A 19 -23.71 -7.89 -9.52
CA ARG A 19 -24.06 -6.49 -9.24
C ARG A 19 -24.62 -6.42 -7.81
N ARG A 20 -24.12 -5.48 -7.01
CA ARG A 20 -24.58 -5.25 -5.63
C ARG A 20 -25.31 -3.91 -5.58
N LYS A 21 -26.53 -3.89 -5.01
CA LYS A 21 -27.29 -2.67 -4.73
C LYS A 21 -27.39 -2.53 -3.20
N GLN A 22 -26.64 -1.59 -2.64
CA GLN A 22 -26.56 -1.31 -1.21
C GLN A 22 -26.12 0.13 -1.03
N PHE A 23 -26.53 0.79 0.05
CA PHE A 23 -25.97 2.10 0.40
C PHE A 23 -24.46 1.98 0.64
N PRO A 24 -23.62 2.87 0.09
CA PRO A 24 -22.16 2.82 0.23
C PRO A 24 -21.72 3.33 1.61
N ILE A 25 -22.29 2.76 2.67
CA ILE A 25 -22.03 3.10 4.07
C ILE A 25 -21.65 1.83 4.83
N THR A 26 -20.75 1.98 5.81
CA THR A 26 -20.34 0.93 6.73
C THR A 26 -20.22 1.55 8.12
N GLY A 27 -20.48 0.78 9.17
CA GLY A 27 -20.18 1.23 10.53
C GLY A 27 -18.68 1.54 10.64
N ALA A 28 -18.34 2.71 11.18
CA ALA A 28 -16.97 3.22 11.23
C ALA A 28 -16.36 3.15 12.64
N TYR A 29 -16.98 2.41 13.57
CA TYR A 29 -16.53 2.31 14.96
C TYR A 29 -15.16 1.66 15.10
N ALA A 30 -14.87 0.65 14.28
CA ALA A 30 -13.55 0.02 14.21
C ALA A 30 -13.36 -0.61 12.82
N PHE A 31 -12.18 -0.43 12.24
CA PHE A 31 -11.75 -1.13 11.03
C PHE A 31 -10.51 -1.94 11.35
N THR A 32 -10.41 -3.13 10.77
CA THR A 32 -9.15 -3.86 10.75
C THR A 32 -8.19 -3.17 9.78
N ASP A 33 -6.89 -3.27 10.06
CA ASP A 33 -5.81 -2.80 9.19
C ASP A 33 -6.02 -3.22 7.72
N TYR A 34 -6.42 -4.47 7.49
CA TYR A 34 -6.74 -5.02 6.16
C TYR A 34 -7.85 -4.25 5.43
N ARG A 35 -8.91 -3.84 6.15
CA ARG A 35 -10.02 -3.09 5.55
C ARG A 35 -9.66 -1.63 5.26
N SER A 36 -8.69 -1.08 6.00
CA SER A 36 -8.18 0.27 5.79
C SER A 36 -7.09 0.38 4.71
N GLN A 37 -6.55 -0.76 4.24
CA GLN A 37 -5.49 -0.77 3.24
C GLN A 37 -5.92 -0.06 1.94
N GLY A 38 -5.06 0.80 1.42
CA GLY A 38 -5.31 1.60 0.22
C GLY A 38 -6.20 2.83 0.45
N GLN A 39 -6.63 3.10 1.68
CA GLN A 39 -7.42 4.29 2.03
C GLN A 39 -6.59 5.26 2.86
N THR A 40 -6.97 6.53 2.85
CA THR A 40 -6.39 7.54 3.76
C THR A 40 -7.49 8.00 4.72
N ILE A 41 -7.29 7.80 6.02
CA ILE A 41 -8.26 8.11 7.07
C ILE A 41 -7.65 9.23 7.93
N PRO A 42 -8.16 10.48 7.87
CA PRO A 42 -7.48 11.64 8.44
C PRO A 42 -7.19 11.54 9.95
N TYR A 43 -8.15 11.00 10.72
CA TYR A 43 -8.06 10.84 12.17
C TYR A 43 -8.32 9.38 12.53
N VAL A 44 -7.34 8.73 13.15
CA VAL A 44 -7.43 7.31 13.54
C VAL A 44 -6.90 7.13 14.95
N ILE A 45 -7.56 6.26 15.71
CA ILE A 45 -7.02 5.67 16.93
C ILE A 45 -6.61 4.25 16.54
N VAL A 46 -5.34 3.92 16.73
CA VAL A 46 -4.81 2.59 16.41
C VAL A 46 -4.72 1.77 17.69
N ASP A 47 -5.49 0.70 17.76
CA ASP A 47 -5.35 -0.30 18.80
C ASP A 47 -4.16 -1.22 18.49
N LEU A 48 -3.16 -1.20 19.37
CA LEU A 48 -1.92 -1.98 19.26
C LEU A 48 -1.97 -3.28 20.05
N GLN A 49 -3.14 -3.68 20.54
CA GLN A 49 -3.26 -4.96 21.22
C GLN A 49 -3.04 -6.11 20.24
N THR A 50 -2.27 -7.12 20.67
CA THR A 50 -2.08 -8.35 19.89
C THR A 50 -3.44 -9.02 19.65
N PRO A 51 -3.85 -9.24 18.39
CA PRO A 51 -5.15 -9.84 18.09
C PRO A 51 -5.22 -11.30 18.58
N ARG A 52 -6.40 -11.72 19.04
CA ARG A 52 -6.62 -13.11 19.49
C ARG A 52 -6.47 -14.08 18.31
N GLY A 53 -5.42 -14.91 18.34
CA GLY A 53 -5.10 -15.88 17.29
C GLY A 53 -4.08 -15.40 16.24
N GLY A 54 -3.53 -14.19 16.39
CA GLY A 54 -2.51 -13.64 15.50
C GLY A 54 -1.34 -13.02 16.26
N ARG A 55 -0.40 -12.45 15.51
CA ARG A 55 0.67 -11.61 16.05
C ARG A 55 0.56 -10.22 15.47
N LEU A 56 0.78 -9.20 16.29
CA LEU A 56 1.02 -7.86 15.79
C LEU A 56 2.42 -7.85 15.13
N THR A 57 2.47 -7.68 13.82
CA THR A 57 3.73 -7.55 13.09
C THR A 57 4.07 -6.07 12.84
N LEU A 58 5.36 -5.76 12.67
CA LEU A 58 5.79 -4.42 12.24
C LEU A 58 5.12 -3.97 10.94
N PHE A 59 4.81 -4.92 10.05
CA PHE A 59 4.06 -4.64 8.83
C PHE A 59 2.62 -4.20 9.11
N ASN A 60 1.89 -4.89 10.01
CA ASN A 60 0.53 -4.49 10.39
C ASN A 60 0.52 -3.10 11.05
N LEU A 61 1.53 -2.84 11.90
CA LEU A 61 1.73 -1.54 12.52
C LEU A 61 1.95 -0.45 11.48
N TYR A 62 2.92 -0.63 10.58
CA TYR A 62 3.20 0.30 9.50
C TYR A 62 1.96 0.56 8.62
N VAL A 63 1.24 -0.50 8.25
CA VAL A 63 0.03 -0.37 7.43
C VAL A 63 -1.03 0.45 8.14
N ALA A 64 -1.25 0.26 9.45
CA ALA A 64 -2.21 1.04 10.23
C ALA A 64 -1.78 2.51 10.39
N LEU A 65 -0.50 2.74 10.70
CA LEU A 65 0.06 4.07 10.92
C LEU A 65 0.07 4.91 9.64
N SER A 66 0.47 4.33 8.51
CA SER A 66 0.54 4.98 7.19
C SER A 66 -0.82 5.46 6.64
N ARG A 67 -1.94 5.11 7.28
CA ARG A 67 -3.29 5.60 6.87
C ARG A 67 -3.65 6.94 7.47
N SER A 68 -3.01 7.34 8.56
CA SER A 68 -3.24 8.63 9.20
C SER A 68 -2.60 9.76 8.39
N ARG A 69 -3.20 10.96 8.40
CA ARG A 69 -2.67 12.16 7.70
C ARG A 69 -1.84 13.08 8.60
N GLY A 70 -1.45 12.66 9.81
CA GLY A 70 -0.87 13.56 10.81
C GLY A 70 0.16 12.92 11.73
N GLN A 71 0.72 13.72 12.65
CA GLN A 71 1.65 13.27 13.70
C GLN A 71 1.00 12.19 14.56
N ILE A 72 1.39 10.95 14.32
CA ILE A 72 0.99 9.77 15.08
C ILE A 72 1.62 9.79 16.47
N PHE A 73 2.83 10.34 16.54
CA PHE A 73 3.62 10.44 17.75
C PHE A 73 3.65 11.88 18.21
N LYS A 74 3.17 12.12 19.43
CA LYS A 74 3.43 13.38 20.18
C LYS A 74 4.85 13.42 20.77
N GLN A 75 5.68 12.43 20.47
CA GLN A 75 7.07 12.37 20.90
C GLN A 75 7.95 13.12 19.90
N THR A 76 8.98 13.79 20.43
CA THR A 76 10.08 14.35 19.64
C THR A 76 10.76 13.24 18.85
N HIS A 77 11.02 13.48 17.57
CA HIS A 77 11.69 12.54 16.68
C HIS A 77 13.10 12.23 17.21
N ASP A 78 13.49 10.95 17.08
CA ASP A 78 14.86 10.53 17.33
C ASP A 78 15.79 11.14 16.28
N MET A 79 16.86 11.80 16.73
CA MET A 79 17.81 12.49 15.85
C MET A 79 18.55 11.52 14.92
N ASP A 80 18.76 10.28 15.33
CA ASP A 80 19.43 9.28 14.49
C ASP A 80 18.50 8.77 13.38
N LEU A 81 17.19 8.69 13.65
CA LEU A 81 16.20 8.37 12.62
C LEU A 81 16.07 9.50 11.58
N LEU A 82 16.09 10.76 12.02
CA LEU A 82 16.06 11.90 11.10
C LEU A 82 17.27 11.94 10.17
N ARG A 83 18.47 11.66 10.71
CA ARG A 83 19.70 11.56 9.92
C ARG A 83 19.63 10.43 8.89
N GLU A 84 19.02 9.31 9.26
CA GLU A 84 18.84 8.19 8.34
C GLU A 84 17.83 8.53 7.23
N ASP A 85 16.73 9.22 7.56
CA ASP A 85 15.77 9.71 6.58
C ASP A 85 16.45 10.65 5.56
N ASP A 86 17.26 11.61 6.01
CA ASP A 86 18.03 12.51 5.14
C ASP A 86 18.99 11.73 4.23
N ARG A 87 19.69 10.72 4.78
CA ARG A 87 20.60 9.86 4.02
C ARG A 87 19.87 9.06 2.95
N LEU A 88 18.70 8.50 3.29
CA LEU A 88 17.87 7.74 2.35
C LEU A 88 17.29 8.62 1.25
N GLU A 89 16.89 9.85 1.57
CA GLU A 89 16.39 10.81 0.58
C GLU A 89 17.50 11.20 -0.41
N HIS A 90 18.72 11.44 0.10
CA HIS A 90 19.88 11.67 -0.74
C HIS A 90 20.16 10.49 -1.69
N LEU A 91 20.16 9.26 -1.15
CA LEU A 91 20.39 8.04 -1.94
C LEU A 91 19.31 7.83 -3.01
N ASN A 92 18.05 8.11 -2.69
CA ASN A 92 16.94 8.03 -3.62
C ASN A 92 17.10 9.04 -4.77
N ARG A 93 17.51 10.27 -4.47
CA ARG A 93 17.78 11.29 -5.50
C ARG A 93 18.90 10.84 -6.44
N VAL A 94 20.04 10.42 -5.90
CA VAL A 94 21.18 9.92 -6.70
C VAL A 94 20.76 8.74 -7.57
N THR A 95 19.97 7.81 -7.01
CA THR A 95 19.49 6.64 -7.75
C THR A 95 18.56 7.03 -8.90
N LYS A 96 17.69 8.03 -8.71
CA LYS A 96 16.81 8.55 -9.77
C LYS A 96 17.59 9.24 -10.88
N GLU A 97 18.56 10.09 -10.52
CA GLU A 97 19.43 10.77 -11.48
C GLU A 97 20.19 9.75 -12.35
N TRP A 98 20.77 8.74 -11.72
CA TRP A 98 21.45 7.63 -12.42
C TRP A 98 20.50 6.86 -13.35
N TRP A 99 19.29 6.55 -12.89
CA TRP A 99 18.29 5.84 -13.70
C TRP A 99 17.86 6.64 -14.94
N GLU A 100 17.68 7.94 -14.79
CA GLU A 100 17.34 8.83 -15.90
C GLU A 100 18.49 8.95 -16.91
N GLU A 101 19.74 9.05 -16.45
CA GLU A 101 20.91 9.01 -17.32
C GLU A 101 20.97 7.72 -18.12
N LEU A 102 20.82 6.56 -17.46
CA LEU A 102 20.82 5.26 -18.12
C LEU A 102 19.69 5.15 -19.16
N GLY A 103 18.51 5.70 -18.86
CA GLY A 103 17.40 5.79 -19.80
C GLY A 103 17.73 6.63 -21.03
N ARG A 104 18.36 7.80 -20.85
CA ARG A 104 18.83 8.65 -21.96
C ARG A 104 19.88 7.93 -22.81
N TRP A 105 20.86 7.29 -22.20
CA TRP A 105 21.90 6.51 -22.89
C TRP A 105 21.31 5.41 -23.79
N ARG A 106 20.34 4.64 -23.29
CA ARG A 106 19.67 3.58 -24.08
C ARG A 106 18.93 4.13 -25.30
N ILE A 107 18.36 5.34 -25.20
CA ILE A 107 17.70 6.02 -26.32
C ILE A 107 18.75 6.46 -27.36
N TYR A 108 19.85 7.07 -26.91
CA TYR A 108 20.94 7.50 -27.81
C TYR A 108 21.56 6.32 -28.57
N GLU A 109 21.81 5.18 -27.92
CA GLU A 109 22.33 3.98 -28.57
C GLU A 109 21.36 3.41 -29.60
N ALA A 110 20.06 3.33 -29.27
CA ALA A 110 19.04 2.84 -30.21
C ALA A 110 18.94 3.70 -31.48
N THR A 111 19.08 5.04 -31.36
CA THR A 111 19.08 5.95 -32.51
C THR A 111 20.36 5.87 -33.36
N ARG A 112 21.50 5.48 -32.78
CA ARG A 112 22.79 5.39 -33.49
C ARG A 112 22.92 4.15 -34.38
N HIS A 113 22.18 3.09 -34.06
CA HIS A 113 22.16 1.83 -34.82
C HIS A 113 21.06 1.77 -35.89
N ALA A 114 20.22 2.80 -36.01
CA ALA A 114 19.09 2.86 -36.93
C ALA A 114 19.33 3.72 -38.19
N GLY A 115 20.55 4.22 -38.41
CA GLY A 115 20.98 4.94 -39.62
C GLY A 115 22.17 4.25 -40.26
#